data_AF-A0A6M3JHF9-F1
#
_entry.id   AF-A0A6M3JHF9-F1
#
_cell.length_a   1.000
_cell.length_b   1.000
_cell.length_c   1.000
_cell.angle_alpha   90.00
_cell.angle_beta   90.00
_cell.angle_gamma   90.00
#
_symmetry.space_group_name_H-M   'P 1'
#
loop_
_entity.id
_entity.type
_entity.pdbx_description
1 polymer ?
#
loop_
_entity_poly.entity_id
_entity_poly.type
_entity_poly.pdbx_seq_one_letter_code
_entity_poly.pdbx_strand_id
1 'polypeptide(L)' 'MERPAFVKEEHLKYLDGLRESGVTNMFGAAPYLKSAFNKLTKQEARDILVYWMETFSTRHPEGDR' A
#
# COMPACT_ATOMS: atom_id res chain seq x y z
N MET A 1 -3.19 -4.53 14.03
CA MET A 1 -2.87 -5.61 13.08
C MET A 1 -1.38 -5.90 13.15
N GLU A 2 -0.97 -7.16 13.22
CA GLU A 2 0.44 -7.55 13.08
C GLU A 2 0.86 -7.43 11.60
N ARG A 3 2.09 -6.98 11.36
CA ARG A 3 2.62 -6.82 10.01
C ARG A 3 3.02 -8.17 9.41
N PRO A 4 2.42 -8.62 8.29
CA PRO A 4 2.88 -9.81 7.60
C PRO A 4 4.33 -9.68 7.11
N ALA A 5 5.08 -10.79 7.10
CA ALA A 5 6.51 -10.79 6.74
C ALA A 5 6.80 -10.29 5.30
N PHE A 6 5.83 -10.44 4.39
CA PHE A 6 5.94 -9.96 3.00
C PHE A 6 5.60 -8.47 2.84
N VAL A 7 5.09 -7.81 3.88
CA VAL A 7 4.88 -6.36 3.86
C VAL A 7 6.20 -5.66 4.13
N LYS A 8 6.73 -4.96 3.14
CA LYS A 8 7.99 -4.22 3.23
C LYS A 8 7.77 -2.71 3.18
N GLU A 9 8.70 -1.95 3.74
CA GLU A 9 8.65 -0.47 3.74
C GLU A 9 8.52 0.09 2.32
N GLU A 10 9.22 -0.50 1.35
CA GLU A 10 9.16 -0.10 -0.06
C GLU A 10 7.74 -0.19 -0.64
N HIS A 11 6.96 -1.19 -0.23
CA HIS A 11 5.58 -1.33 -0.69
C HIS A 11 4.69 -0.23 -0.10
N LEU A 12 4.91 0.13 1.17
CA LEU A 12 4.13 1.15 1.86
C LEU A 12 4.42 2.54 1.28
N LYS A 13 5.71 2.88 1.11
CA LYS A 13 6.15 4.14 0.48
C LYS A 13 5.64 4.28 -0.95
N TYR A 14 5.62 3.19 -1.71
CA TYR A 14 5.04 3.19 -3.04
C TYR A 14 3.53 3.54 -3.01
N LEU A 15 2.78 2.99 -2.05
CA LEU A 15 1.36 3.29 -1.89
C LEU A 15 1.09 4.71 -1.41
N ASP A 16 1.96 5.28 -0.58
CA ASP A 16 1.90 6.69 -0.18
C ASP A 16 2.03 7.60 -1.42
N GLY A 17 3.07 7.38 -2.23
CA GLY A 17 3.24 8.13 -3.49
C GLY A 17 2.12 7.89 -4.51
N LEU A 18 1.58 6.67 -4.58
CA LEU A 18 0.44 6.35 -5.44
C LEU A 18 -0.82 7.11 -4.99
N ARG A 19 -1.08 7.19 -3.68
CA ARG A 19 -2.18 7.98 -3.11
C ARG A 19 -2.02 9.45 -3.45
N GLU A 20 -0.85 10.03 -3.20
CA GLU A 20 -0.54 11.44 -3.49
C GLU A 20 -0.69 11.77 -4.98
N SER A 21 -0.34 10.83 -5.86
CA SER A 21 -0.43 11.04 -7.31
C SER A 21 -1.87 11.19 -7.83
N GLY A 22 -2.87 10.68 -7.12
CA GLY A 22 -4.27 10.69 -7.53
C GLY A 22 -4.60 9.86 -8.78
N VAL A 23 -3.66 9.09 -9.35
CA VAL A 23 -3.86 8.30 -10.58
C VAL A 23 -4.92 7.21 -10.42
N THR A 24 -5.12 6.72 -9.20
CA THR A 24 -6.15 5.76 -8.83
C THR A 24 -6.64 6.04 -7.42
N ASN A 25 -7.88 5.65 -7.13
CA ASN A 25 -8.27 5.48 -5.72
C ASN A 25 -7.55 4.26 -5.11
N MET A 26 -7.48 4.22 -3.79
CA MET A 26 -6.76 3.15 -3.10
C MET A 26 -7.43 1.78 -3.17
N PHE A 27 -8.74 1.69 -3.45
CA PHE A 27 -9.41 0.41 -3.71
C PHE A 27 -8.89 -0.26 -5.01
N GLY A 28 -8.41 0.53 -5.96
CA GLY A 28 -7.81 0.09 -7.22
C GLY A 28 -6.29 -0.04 -7.20
N ALA A 29 -5.62 0.08 -6.04
CA ALA A 29 -4.17 0.17 -5.97
C ALA A 29 -3.42 -1.19 -6.06
N ALA A 30 -4.08 -2.32 -5.78
CA ALA A 30 -3.41 -3.62 -5.76
C ALA A 30 -2.77 -4.03 -7.12
N PRO A 31 -3.40 -3.78 -8.29
CA PRO A 31 -2.77 -3.99 -9.59
C PRO A 31 -1.49 -3.16 -9.79
N TYR A 32 -1.46 -1.91 -9.34
CA TYR A 32 -0.28 -1.04 -9.43
C TYR A 32 0.88 -1.60 -8.60
N LEU A 33 0.58 -2.02 -7.37
CA LEU A 33 1.56 -2.64 -6.49
C LEU A 33 2.12 -3.94 -7.10
N LYS A 34 1.26 -4.78 -7.68
CA LYS A 34 1.69 -6.02 -8.34
C LYS A 34 2.55 -5.77 -9.59
N SER A 35 2.24 -4.71 -10.34
CA SER A 35 3.03 -4.29 -11.50
C SER A 35 4.39 -3.72 -11.11
N ALA A 36 4.45 -2.93 -10.02
CA ALA A 36 5.69 -2.36 -9.50
C ALA A 36 6.60 -3.43 -8.86
N PHE A 37 6.02 -4.42 -8.19
CA PHE A 37 6.73 -5.47 -7.47
C PHE A 37 6.39 -6.85 -8.04
N ASN A 38 7.13 -7.25 -9.09
CA ASN A 38 6.89 -8.49 -9.83
C ASN A 38 6.95 -9.78 -8.98
N LYS A 39 7.64 -9.76 -7.84
CA LYS A 39 7.76 -10.89 -6.89
C LYS A 39 6.50 -11.15 -6.08
N LEU A 40 5.61 -10.17 -5.94
CA LEU A 40 4.37 -10.33 -5.20
C LEU A 40 3.42 -11.27 -5.94
N THR A 41 2.64 -12.06 -5.23
CA THR A 41 1.44 -12.68 -5.78
C THR A 41 0.30 -11.66 -5.82
N LYS A 42 -0.77 -11.98 -6.54
CA LYS A 42 -2.00 -11.17 -6.53
C LYS A 42 -2.59 -11.05 -5.12
N GLN A 43 -2.48 -12.10 -4.31
CA GLN A 43 -2.99 -12.10 -2.95
C GLN A 43 -2.12 -11.22 -2.04
N GLU A 44 -0.79 -11.38 -2.08
CA GLU A 44 0.11 -10.54 -1.28
C GLU A 44 -0.06 -9.05 -1.61
N ALA A 45 -0.24 -8.69 -2.89
CA ALA A 45 -0.48 -7.30 -3.26
C ALA A 45 -1.78 -6.73 -2.65
N ARG A 46 -2.82 -7.55 -2.52
CA ARG A 46 -4.07 -7.15 -1.84
C ARG A 46 -3.86 -7.04 -0.34
N ASP A 47 -3.18 -8.01 0.27
CA ASP A 47 -2.94 -8.03 1.72
C ASP A 47 -2.05 -6.86 2.15
N ILE A 48 -1.04 -6.50 1.35
CA ILE A 48 -0.23 -5.30 1.56
C ILE A 48 -1.09 -4.04 1.48
N LEU A 49 -1.98 -3.93 0.50
CA LEU A 49 -2.88 -2.78 0.37
C LEU A 49 -3.82 -2.67 1.58
N VAL A 50 -4.41 -3.79 2.02
CA VAL A 50 -5.27 -3.82 3.22
C VAL A 50 -4.50 -3.39 4.45
N TYR A 51 -3.32 -3.99 4.68
CA TYR A 51 -2.44 -3.60 5.78
C TYR A 51 -2.13 -2.10 5.71
N TRP A 52 -1.77 -1.58 4.53
CA TRP A 52 -1.45 -0.17 4.34
C TRP A 52 -2.64 0.72 4.71
N MET A 53 -3.86 0.40 4.25
CA MET A 53 -5.07 1.18 4.53
C MET A 53 -5.39 1.23 6.03
N GLU A 54 -5.32 0.08 6.72
CA GLU A 54 -5.63 -0.01 8.14
C GLU A 54 -4.64 0.73 9.03
N THR A 55 -3.39 0.84 8.58
CA THR A 55 -2.30 1.43 9.36
C THR A 55 -1.84 2.80 8.85
N PHE A 56 -2.53 3.35 7.84
CA PHE A 56 -2.17 4.61 7.18
C PHE A 56 -2.11 5.77 8.18
N SER A 57 -3.18 5.96 8.97
CA SER A 57 -3.27 7.07 9.92
C SER A 57 -2.22 7.01 11.05
N THR A 58 -1.74 5.81 11.40
CA THR A 58 -0.66 5.66 12.38
C THR A 58 0.69 6.12 11.81
N ARG A 59 0.91 5.92 10.50
CA ARG A 59 2.11 6.41 9.80
C ARG A 59 2.03 7.89 9.43
N HIS A 60 0.81 8.40 9.24
CA HIS A 60 0.54 9.78 8.81
C HIS A 60 -0.37 10.49 9.82
N PRO A 61 0.11 10.75 11.04
CA PRO A 61 -0.71 11.28 12.14
C PRO A 61 -1.25 12.70 11.89
N GLU A 62 -0.64 13.45 10.97
CA GLU A 62 -1.08 14.81 10.63
C GLU A 62 -1.97 14.89 9.39
N GLY A 63 -2.29 13.73 8.79
CA GLY A 63 -3.25 13.53 7.70
C GLY A 63 -3.25 14.59 6.61
N ASP A 64 -2.60 14.31 5.47
CA ASP A 64 -2.68 15.05 4.19
C ASP A 64 -3.71 16.19 4.22
N ARG A 65 -3.27 17.38 4.61
CA ARG A 65 -4.10 18.59 4.54
C ARG A 65 -4.14 19.12 3.12
#